data_AF-A0A4Q5TAG4-F1
#
_entry.id   AF-A0A4Q5TAG4-F1
#
_cell.length_a   1.000
_cell.length_b   1.000
_cell.length_c   1.000
_cell.angle_alpha   90.00
_cell.angle_beta   90.00
_cell.angle_gamma   90.00
#
_symmetry.space_group_name_H-M   'P 1'
#
loop_
_entity.id
_entity.type
_entity.pdbx_description
1 polymer ?
#
loop_
_entity_poly.entity_id
_entity_poly.type
_entity_poly.pdbx_seq_one_letter_code
_entity_poly.pdbx_strand_id
1 'polypeptide(L)'
;MESLHYTTVNFDAVHKKMISRLQHELSPLLTYHTVEHTLSVLDVSQKLALAEGVGEEDLLLLKTAALFHDAGFIHTFKKHEEASCNIAREILPTYGYTQAQIEVTCQLIMTTKLPQRPKNLLEELLCDADLHYLGTKDYMSGSERLLIEYKKQNLIKTRREWQRKQVLFLSSHRFFTKAAMQHYGDKKKANLEQLTETLNKESHRNLFLNDIFLIVIGVLVAGFGLEGFLMPNHFFDGGVTGISLLVRAFTGIDLSLLILVLNIPFIIFGYFLVGKAFAYKTFGAAVLLGLCLLFIPYPIITEDKLLISIFGGVFLGLGVGLTMRAGCCLDGIEVLALHTIKKTSFTVTEIILVINLFIFSIAAFKFNIETALYSIMTYFVASRMIDFVIEGIQAYTGVTIISRESESIKHQLVNELGRGITVYQGKRGFLPGNYDVSSDCDIIFTVVTRLEMRKLKNLVYETDPKAFVFANTIREATGGIINRRSTH
;
A
#
# COMPACT_ATOMS: atom_id res chain seq x y z
N MET A 1 8.10 1.09 -73.15
CA MET A 1 7.55 -0.27 -73.04
C MET A 1 8.69 -1.14 -72.53
N GLU A 2 8.86 -1.18 -71.22
CA GLU A 2 9.77 -2.09 -70.52
C GLU A 2 9.01 -2.58 -69.29
N SER A 3 9.10 -3.88 -69.08
CA SER A 3 8.10 -4.77 -68.50
C SER A 3 7.89 -4.64 -67.00
N LEU A 4 6.61 -4.72 -66.58
CA LEU A 4 6.18 -4.98 -65.21
C LEU A 4 6.85 -6.24 -64.65
N HIS A 5 7.69 -6.10 -63.62
CA HIS A 5 8.02 -7.20 -62.72
C HIS A 5 6.94 -7.31 -61.64
N TYR A 6 5.97 -8.20 -61.83
CA TYR A 6 5.16 -8.71 -60.73
C TYR A 6 6.01 -9.67 -59.92
N THR A 7 6.53 -9.21 -58.78
CA THR A 7 7.11 -10.11 -57.77
C THR A 7 5.93 -10.75 -57.03
N THR A 8 5.52 -11.96 -57.43
CA THR A 8 4.43 -12.68 -56.76
C THR A 8 4.92 -13.24 -55.42
N VAL A 9 4.83 -12.43 -54.36
CA VAL A 9 5.10 -12.84 -52.98
C VAL A 9 4.21 -14.03 -52.61
N ASN A 10 4.80 -15.11 -52.09
CA ASN A 10 4.06 -16.32 -51.71
C ASN A 10 3.76 -16.35 -50.20
N PHE A 11 2.76 -15.59 -49.78
CA PHE A 11 2.36 -15.51 -48.36
C PHE A 11 1.91 -16.86 -47.79
N ASP A 12 1.15 -17.65 -48.54
CA ASP A 12 0.59 -18.92 -48.05
C ASP A 12 1.69 -19.94 -47.71
N ALA A 13 2.75 -19.98 -48.51
CA ALA A 13 3.90 -20.83 -48.24
C ALA A 13 4.69 -20.35 -47.00
N VAL A 14 4.87 -19.03 -46.83
CA VAL A 14 5.47 -18.46 -45.60
C VAL A 14 4.63 -18.77 -44.37
N HIS A 15 3.31 -18.59 -44.45
CA HIS A 15 2.37 -18.88 -43.39
C HIS A 15 2.49 -20.35 -42.95
N LYS A 16 2.40 -21.29 -43.90
CA LYS A 16 2.54 -22.73 -43.61
C LYS A 16 3.89 -23.05 -42.97
N LYS A 17 4.98 -22.47 -43.47
CA LYS A 17 6.34 -22.68 -42.94
C LYS A 17 6.46 -22.16 -41.51
N MET A 18 5.99 -20.95 -41.23
CA MET A 18 6.11 -20.34 -39.90
C MET A 18 5.23 -21.02 -38.86
N ILE A 19 3.98 -21.36 -39.19
CA ILE A 19 3.11 -22.09 -38.26
C ILE A 19 3.72 -23.46 -37.93
N SER A 20 4.23 -24.18 -38.92
CA SER A 20 4.95 -25.43 -38.68
C SER A 20 6.16 -25.21 -37.78
N ARG A 21 6.92 -24.13 -37.96
CA ARG A 21 8.09 -23.83 -37.14
C ARG A 21 7.70 -23.55 -35.68
N LEU A 22 6.71 -22.68 -35.46
CA LEU A 22 6.21 -22.34 -34.12
C LEU A 22 5.66 -23.56 -33.39
N GLN A 23 4.95 -24.46 -34.08
CA GLN A 23 4.41 -25.69 -33.50
C GLN A 23 5.49 -26.65 -32.97
N HIS A 24 6.67 -26.68 -33.59
CA HIS A 24 7.74 -27.63 -33.24
C HIS A 24 8.84 -27.00 -32.37
N GLU A 25 9.08 -25.69 -32.50
CA GLU A 25 10.22 -25.01 -31.88
C GLU A 25 9.85 -24.13 -30.67
N LEU A 26 8.57 -23.77 -30.47
CA LEU A 26 8.18 -23.00 -29.28
C LEU A 26 8.31 -23.84 -28.01
N SER A 27 8.81 -23.20 -26.95
CA SER A 27 8.91 -23.84 -25.65
C SER A 27 7.52 -24.18 -25.10
N PRO A 28 7.30 -25.41 -24.58
CA PRO A 28 6.03 -25.76 -23.90
C PRO A 28 5.83 -24.99 -22.59
N LEU A 29 6.81 -24.19 -22.17
CA LEU A 29 6.69 -23.33 -21.00
C LEU A 29 5.87 -22.06 -21.28
N LEU A 30 5.74 -21.67 -22.56
CA LEU A 30 4.90 -20.58 -23.03
C LEU A 30 3.45 -21.05 -23.08
N THR A 31 2.57 -20.38 -22.33
CA THR A 31 1.15 -20.72 -22.20
C THR A 31 0.22 -19.64 -22.76
N TYR A 32 0.72 -18.42 -22.93
CA TYR A 32 0.10 -17.28 -23.60
C TYR A 32 0.69 -17.10 -25.00
N HIS A 33 2.02 -17.01 -25.13
CA HIS A 33 2.71 -16.81 -26.41
C HIS A 33 2.78 -18.14 -27.19
N THR A 34 1.64 -18.57 -27.71
CA THR A 34 1.45 -19.83 -28.43
C THR A 34 1.13 -19.59 -29.91
N VAL A 35 1.07 -20.68 -30.68
CA VAL A 35 0.66 -20.65 -32.09
C VAL A 35 -0.74 -20.04 -32.24
N GLU A 36 -1.65 -20.36 -31.31
CA GLU A 36 -3.01 -19.82 -31.28
C GLU A 36 -3.03 -18.31 -31.05
N HIS A 37 -2.13 -17.78 -30.21
CA HIS A 37 -1.97 -16.33 -30.05
C HIS A 37 -1.53 -15.69 -31.37
N THR A 38 -0.49 -16.23 -32.02
CA THR A 38 -0.02 -15.71 -33.32
C THR A 38 -1.13 -15.71 -34.37
N LEU A 39 -1.89 -16.81 -34.48
CA LEU A 39 -3.02 -16.90 -35.41
C LEU A 39 -4.14 -15.91 -35.06
N SER A 40 -4.41 -15.68 -33.78
CA SER A 40 -5.38 -14.69 -33.32
C SER A 40 -4.96 -13.27 -33.71
N VAL A 41 -3.70 -12.90 -33.46
CA VAL A 41 -3.16 -11.59 -33.85
C VAL A 41 -3.22 -11.39 -35.36
N LEU A 42 -2.90 -12.42 -36.15
CA LEU A 42 -2.99 -12.38 -37.60
C LEU A 42 -4.43 -12.13 -38.09
N ASP A 43 -5.41 -12.87 -37.56
CA ASP A 43 -6.82 -12.72 -37.90
C ASP A 43 -7.37 -11.34 -37.50
N VAL A 44 -7.04 -10.87 -36.29
CA VAL A 44 -7.46 -9.54 -35.81
C VAL A 44 -6.81 -8.43 -36.63
N SER A 45 -5.52 -8.54 -36.95
CA SER A 45 -4.82 -7.56 -37.80
C SER A 45 -5.50 -7.42 -39.15
N GLN A 46 -5.89 -8.54 -39.77
CA GLN A 46 -6.62 -8.52 -41.04
C GLN A 46 -8.00 -7.87 -40.90
N LYS A 47 -8.77 -8.20 -39.86
CA LYS A 47 -10.09 -7.61 -39.62
C LYS A 47 -10.04 -6.11 -39.40
N LEU A 48 -9.11 -5.64 -38.57
CA LEU A 48 -8.93 -4.21 -38.30
C LEU A 48 -8.45 -3.46 -39.55
N ALA A 49 -7.53 -4.04 -40.31
CA ALA A 49 -7.04 -3.43 -41.55
C ALA A 49 -8.13 -3.28 -42.62
N LEU A 50 -9.00 -4.29 -42.76
CA LEU A 50 -10.17 -4.21 -43.64
C LEU A 50 -11.15 -3.12 -43.19
N ALA A 51 -11.37 -2.96 -41.89
CA ALA A 51 -12.25 -1.93 -41.34
C ALA A 51 -11.70 -0.51 -41.52
N GLU A 52 -10.38 -0.33 -41.48
CA GLU A 52 -9.69 0.96 -41.68
C GLU A 52 -9.36 1.24 -43.16
N GLY A 53 -9.72 0.34 -44.08
CA GLY A 53 -9.57 0.54 -45.54
C GLY A 53 -8.13 0.43 -46.04
N VAL A 54 -7.31 -0.42 -45.43
CA VAL A 54 -5.91 -0.66 -45.84
C VAL A 54 -5.84 -1.38 -47.19
N GLY A 55 -4.94 -0.94 -48.07
CA GLY A 55 -4.71 -1.55 -49.38
C GLY A 55 -4.06 -2.93 -49.33
N GLU A 56 -4.14 -3.69 -50.43
CA GLU A 56 -3.69 -5.09 -50.47
C GLU A 56 -2.19 -5.28 -50.19
N GLU A 57 -1.33 -4.37 -50.68
CA GLU A 57 0.12 -4.45 -50.47
C GLU A 57 0.49 -4.22 -49.00
N ASP A 58 -0.11 -3.21 -48.36
CA ASP A 58 0.09 -2.92 -46.94
C ASP A 58 -0.50 -4.01 -46.04
N LEU A 59 -1.65 -4.58 -46.43
CA LEU A 59 -2.26 -5.71 -45.73
C LEU A 59 -1.35 -6.94 -45.75
N LEU A 60 -0.67 -7.20 -46.87
CA LEU A 60 0.30 -8.29 -46.96
C LEU A 60 1.45 -8.09 -45.96
N LEU A 61 2.02 -6.88 -45.88
CA LEU A 61 3.11 -6.57 -44.93
C LEU A 61 2.65 -6.66 -43.48
N LEU A 62 1.44 -6.17 -43.17
CA LEU A 62 0.85 -6.27 -41.84
C LEU A 62 0.61 -7.72 -41.42
N LYS A 63 0.05 -8.54 -42.30
CA LYS A 63 -0.14 -9.98 -42.06
C LYS A 63 1.19 -10.69 -41.83
N THR A 64 2.21 -10.35 -42.60
CA THR A 64 3.55 -10.94 -42.42
C THR A 64 4.16 -10.50 -41.10
N ALA A 65 4.04 -9.23 -40.70
CA ALA A 65 4.51 -8.78 -39.39
C ALA A 65 3.76 -9.47 -38.24
N ALA A 66 2.43 -9.60 -38.33
CA ALA A 66 1.62 -10.31 -37.36
C ALA A 66 1.99 -11.81 -37.23
N LEU A 67 2.35 -12.46 -38.33
CA LEU A 67 2.80 -13.86 -38.32
C LEU A 67 4.16 -14.04 -37.62
N PHE A 68 5.02 -13.02 -37.66
CA PHE A 68 6.39 -13.10 -37.13
C PHE A 68 6.61 -12.39 -35.79
N HIS A 69 5.69 -11.54 -35.30
CA HIS A 69 5.94 -10.65 -34.15
C HIS A 69 6.52 -11.37 -32.92
N ASP A 70 5.99 -12.56 -32.62
CA ASP A 70 6.39 -13.40 -31.50
C ASP A 70 7.32 -14.56 -31.87
N ALA A 71 7.78 -14.66 -33.12
CA ALA A 71 8.62 -15.76 -33.57
C ALA A 71 9.94 -15.88 -32.79
N GLY A 72 10.46 -14.77 -32.28
CA GLY A 72 11.68 -14.72 -31.48
C GLY A 72 11.60 -15.47 -30.15
N PHE A 73 10.40 -15.77 -29.64
CA PHE A 73 10.22 -16.62 -28.46
C PHE A 73 10.74 -18.05 -28.64
N ILE A 74 10.97 -18.48 -29.90
CA ILE A 74 11.71 -19.71 -30.20
C ILE A 74 13.12 -19.66 -29.60
N HIS A 75 13.77 -18.49 -29.59
CA HIS A 75 15.16 -18.33 -29.19
C HIS A 75 15.33 -17.64 -27.84
N THR A 76 14.52 -16.63 -27.54
CA THR A 76 14.69 -15.80 -26.35
C THR A 76 13.39 -15.20 -25.87
N PHE A 77 13.21 -15.13 -24.55
CA PHE A 77 12.10 -14.41 -23.93
C PHE A 77 12.37 -12.89 -23.89
N LYS A 78 13.63 -12.48 -23.71
CA LYS A 78 14.03 -11.07 -23.71
C LYS A 78 14.44 -10.66 -25.12
N LYS A 79 14.03 -9.47 -25.56
CA LYS A 79 14.36 -8.98 -26.92
C LYS A 79 13.86 -9.93 -28.01
N HIS A 80 12.66 -10.47 -27.82
CA HIS A 80 12.09 -11.44 -28.74
C HIS A 80 11.72 -10.75 -30.05
N GLU A 81 11.34 -9.48 -30.03
CA GLU A 81 11.03 -8.68 -31.21
C GLU A 81 12.25 -8.54 -32.14
N GLU A 82 13.45 -8.29 -31.57
CA GLU A 82 14.69 -8.28 -32.34
C GLU A 82 15.02 -9.66 -32.93
N ALA A 83 14.77 -10.73 -32.17
CA ALA A 83 14.97 -12.10 -32.67
C ALA A 83 13.94 -12.48 -33.76
N SER A 84 12.70 -12.02 -33.65
CA SER A 84 11.64 -12.15 -34.66
C SER A 84 12.07 -11.51 -35.98
N CYS A 85 12.67 -10.31 -35.93
CA CYS A 85 13.21 -9.65 -37.11
C CYS A 85 14.35 -10.45 -37.76
N ASN A 86 15.21 -11.09 -36.97
CA ASN A 86 16.28 -11.94 -37.52
C ASN A 86 15.71 -13.15 -38.25
N ILE A 87 14.69 -13.80 -37.68
CA ILE A 87 13.98 -14.92 -38.32
C ILE A 87 13.29 -14.45 -39.62
N ALA A 88 12.68 -13.27 -39.61
CA ALA A 88 12.05 -12.69 -40.80
C ALA A 88 13.07 -12.42 -41.92
N ARG A 89 14.23 -11.83 -41.60
CA ARG A 89 15.31 -11.58 -42.57
C ARG A 89 15.91 -12.87 -43.16
N GLU A 90 15.92 -13.95 -42.39
CA GLU A 90 16.39 -15.26 -42.86
C GLU A 90 15.38 -15.92 -43.83
N ILE A 91 14.09 -15.90 -43.49
CA ILE A 91 13.07 -16.68 -44.20
C ILE A 91 12.51 -15.94 -45.41
N LEU A 92 12.10 -14.68 -45.24
CA LEU A 92 11.29 -13.95 -46.22
C LEU A 92 11.94 -13.79 -47.62
N PRO A 93 13.27 -13.63 -47.78
CA PRO A 93 13.89 -13.53 -49.10
C PRO A 93 13.60 -14.74 -49.99
N THR A 94 13.51 -15.94 -49.40
CA THR A 94 13.25 -17.19 -50.14
C THR A 94 11.83 -17.31 -50.70
N TYR A 95 10.92 -16.41 -50.29
CA TYR A 95 9.51 -16.39 -50.70
C TYR A 95 9.13 -15.14 -51.52
N GLY A 96 10.12 -14.44 -52.06
CA GLY A 96 9.91 -13.32 -53.00
C GLY A 96 9.72 -11.95 -52.35
N TYR A 97 9.97 -11.81 -51.04
CA TYR A 97 9.96 -10.50 -50.38
C TYR A 97 11.23 -9.72 -50.75
N THR A 98 11.04 -8.45 -51.11
CA THR A 98 12.16 -7.51 -51.31
C THR A 98 12.76 -7.06 -49.98
N GLN A 99 14.01 -6.58 -49.99
CA GLN A 99 14.63 -6.05 -48.76
C GLN A 99 13.82 -4.91 -48.15
N ALA A 100 13.22 -4.03 -48.96
CA ALA A 100 12.39 -2.93 -48.48
C ALA A 100 11.16 -3.45 -47.72
N GLN A 101 10.47 -4.46 -48.25
CA GLN A 101 9.32 -5.10 -47.60
C GLN A 101 9.71 -5.79 -46.28
N ILE A 102 10.89 -6.41 -46.24
CA ILE A 102 11.41 -7.07 -45.03
C ILE A 102 11.71 -6.03 -43.95
N GLU A 103 12.32 -4.90 -44.29
CA GLU A 103 12.61 -3.85 -43.30
C GLU A 103 11.34 -3.17 -42.78
N VAL A 104 10.33 -2.97 -43.63
CA VAL A 104 9.00 -2.51 -43.17
C VAL A 104 8.36 -3.53 -42.23
N THR A 105 8.43 -4.83 -42.57
CA THR A 105 7.94 -5.91 -41.70
C THR A 105 8.66 -5.91 -40.35
N CYS A 106 9.98 -5.76 -40.34
CA CYS A 106 10.77 -5.66 -39.10
C CYS A 106 10.38 -4.42 -38.30
N GLN A 107 10.15 -3.28 -38.94
CA GLN A 107 9.70 -2.05 -38.27
C GLN A 107 8.34 -2.25 -37.59
N LEU A 108 7.40 -2.93 -38.25
CA LEU A 108 6.12 -3.29 -37.66
C LEU A 108 6.30 -4.21 -36.45
N ILE A 109 7.08 -5.29 -36.57
CA ILE A 109 7.39 -6.19 -35.44
C ILE A 109 7.98 -5.41 -34.26
N MET A 110 8.94 -4.52 -34.51
CA MET A 110 9.56 -3.74 -33.45
C MET A 110 8.60 -2.76 -32.74
N THR A 111 7.46 -2.44 -33.34
CA THR A 111 6.46 -1.54 -32.74
C THR A 111 5.65 -2.21 -31.63
N THR A 112 5.57 -3.55 -31.60
CA THR A 112 4.86 -4.30 -30.55
C THR A 112 5.58 -4.24 -29.20
N LYS A 113 6.87 -3.89 -29.20
CA LYS A 113 7.69 -3.75 -28.01
C LYS A 113 7.11 -2.75 -27.01
N LEU A 114 6.92 -3.19 -25.77
CA LEU A 114 6.34 -2.35 -24.72
C LEU A 114 7.34 -1.33 -24.13
N PRO A 115 6.93 -0.06 -23.90
CA PRO A 115 5.62 0.51 -24.24
C PRO A 115 5.49 0.85 -25.73
N GLN A 116 4.37 0.46 -26.34
CA GLN A 116 4.06 0.70 -27.75
C GLN A 116 3.96 2.19 -28.08
N ARG A 117 4.57 2.59 -29.21
CA ARG A 117 4.57 3.98 -29.72
C ARG A 117 4.44 3.98 -31.24
N PRO A 118 3.29 3.55 -31.78
CA PRO A 118 3.09 3.48 -33.22
C PRO A 118 3.13 4.88 -33.85
N LYS A 119 3.67 4.97 -35.06
CA LYS A 119 3.87 6.22 -35.81
C LYS A 119 2.98 6.37 -37.04
N ASN A 120 2.39 5.26 -37.50
CA ASN A 120 1.56 5.20 -38.69
C ASN A 120 0.45 4.15 -38.49
N LEU A 121 -0.51 4.13 -39.42
CA LEU A 121 -1.70 3.27 -39.33
C LEU A 121 -1.36 1.78 -39.23
N LEU A 122 -0.37 1.27 -39.97
CA LEU A 122 -0.01 -0.15 -39.91
C LEU A 122 0.60 -0.54 -38.56
N GLU A 123 1.42 0.34 -37.98
CA GLU A 123 1.95 0.15 -36.63
C GLU A 123 0.83 0.19 -35.57
N GLU A 124 -0.13 1.11 -35.72
CA GLU A 124 -1.31 1.19 -34.84
C GLU A 124 -2.15 -0.09 -34.90
N LEU A 125 -2.42 -0.59 -36.11
CA LEU A 125 -3.18 -1.82 -36.35
C LEU A 125 -2.52 -3.04 -35.71
N LEU A 126 -1.19 -3.19 -35.86
CA LEU A 126 -0.48 -4.32 -35.27
C LEU A 126 -0.46 -4.25 -33.74
N CYS A 127 -0.23 -3.06 -33.17
CA CYS A 127 -0.28 -2.85 -31.72
C CYS A 127 -1.66 -3.19 -31.14
N ASP A 128 -2.72 -2.74 -31.81
CA ASP A 128 -4.10 -3.02 -31.43
C ASP A 128 -4.44 -4.52 -31.53
N ALA A 129 -3.96 -5.18 -32.58
CA ALA A 129 -4.17 -6.62 -32.77
C ALA A 129 -3.41 -7.47 -31.75
N ASP A 130 -2.17 -7.12 -31.42
CA ASP A 130 -1.36 -7.83 -30.42
C ASP A 130 -2.02 -7.78 -29.02
N LEU A 131 -2.57 -6.63 -28.65
CA LEU A 131 -3.19 -6.41 -27.34
C LEU A 131 -4.73 -6.47 -27.35
N HIS A 132 -5.36 -7.01 -28.40
CA HIS A 132 -6.81 -7.07 -28.53
C HIS A 132 -7.48 -7.84 -27.37
N TYR A 133 -6.81 -8.86 -26.84
CA TYR A 133 -7.33 -9.71 -25.75
C TYR A 133 -7.70 -8.90 -24.49
N LEU A 134 -7.10 -7.72 -24.29
CA LEU A 134 -7.44 -6.81 -23.19
C LEU A 134 -8.91 -6.40 -23.22
N GLY A 135 -9.50 -6.32 -24.42
CA GLY A 135 -10.88 -5.98 -24.65
C GLY A 135 -11.77 -7.16 -25.04
N THR A 136 -11.41 -8.40 -24.68
CA THR A 136 -12.26 -9.57 -24.91
C THR A 136 -12.81 -10.15 -23.61
N LYS A 137 -13.70 -11.14 -23.72
CA LYS A 137 -14.20 -11.92 -22.58
C LYS A 137 -13.12 -12.86 -22.02
N ASP A 138 -12.12 -13.20 -22.85
CA ASP A 138 -11.02 -14.10 -22.53
C ASP A 138 -9.86 -13.41 -21.83
N TYR A 139 -9.99 -12.12 -21.50
CA TYR A 139 -8.97 -11.38 -20.77
C TYR A 139 -8.48 -12.12 -19.52
N MET A 140 -9.40 -12.66 -18.70
CA MET A 140 -9.04 -13.33 -17.46
C MET A 140 -8.24 -14.62 -17.71
N SER A 141 -8.62 -15.41 -18.72
CA SER A 141 -7.89 -16.64 -19.05
C SER A 141 -6.54 -16.33 -19.68
N GLY A 142 -6.46 -15.33 -20.57
CA GLY A 142 -5.21 -14.82 -21.13
C GLY A 142 -4.26 -14.30 -20.04
N SER A 143 -4.77 -13.49 -19.11
CA SER A 143 -3.99 -12.95 -17.99
C SER A 143 -3.44 -14.04 -17.07
N GLU A 144 -4.20 -15.13 -16.82
CA GLU A 144 -3.73 -16.24 -16.01
C GLU A 144 -2.66 -17.08 -16.73
N ARG A 145 -2.79 -17.29 -18.05
CA ARG A 145 -1.74 -17.92 -18.85
C ARG A 145 -0.45 -17.08 -18.83
N LEU A 146 -0.56 -15.77 -19.02
CA LEU A 146 0.59 -14.87 -18.94
C LEU A 146 1.24 -14.86 -17.54
N LEU A 147 0.45 -14.97 -16.46
CA LEU A 147 0.97 -15.12 -15.10
C LEU A 147 1.83 -16.39 -14.93
N ILE A 148 1.42 -17.51 -15.52
CA ILE A 148 2.17 -18.77 -15.45
C ILE A 148 3.55 -18.60 -16.09
N GLU A 149 3.62 -17.96 -17.25
CA GLU A 149 4.89 -17.66 -17.91
C GLU A 149 5.78 -16.75 -17.06
N TYR A 150 5.22 -15.65 -16.55
CA TYR A 150 5.97 -14.68 -15.76
C TYR A 150 6.49 -15.26 -14.45
N LYS A 151 5.74 -16.19 -13.82
CA LYS A 151 6.21 -16.94 -12.65
C LYS A 151 7.40 -17.83 -13.00
N LYS A 152 7.35 -18.57 -14.12
CA LYS A 152 8.46 -19.42 -14.58
C LYS A 152 9.72 -18.61 -14.87
N GLN A 153 9.57 -17.37 -15.34
CA GLN A 153 10.67 -16.43 -15.57
C GLN A 153 11.10 -15.66 -14.29
N ASN A 154 10.53 -15.97 -13.12
CA ASN A 154 10.78 -15.28 -11.84
C ASN A 154 10.50 -13.76 -11.89
N LEU A 155 9.62 -13.30 -12.78
CA LEU A 155 9.26 -11.88 -12.94
C LEU A 155 8.15 -11.43 -11.98
N ILE A 156 7.40 -12.39 -11.41
CA ILE A 156 6.29 -12.16 -10.48
C ILE A 156 6.32 -13.21 -9.39
N LYS A 157 6.19 -12.78 -8.12
CA LYS A 157 6.16 -13.71 -6.98
C LYS A 157 4.75 -14.04 -6.54
N THR A 158 3.85 -13.06 -6.54
CA THR A 158 2.51 -13.19 -5.94
C THR A 158 1.41 -12.81 -6.91
N ARG A 159 0.22 -13.41 -6.73
CA ARG A 159 -0.96 -13.07 -7.54
C ARG A 159 -1.41 -11.61 -7.34
N ARG A 160 -1.25 -11.07 -6.13
CA ARG A 160 -1.58 -9.66 -5.83
C ARG A 160 -0.65 -8.68 -6.56
N GLU A 161 0.64 -9.01 -6.66
CA GLU A 161 1.59 -8.25 -7.48
C GLU A 161 1.18 -8.27 -8.96
N TRP A 162 0.79 -9.44 -9.47
CA TRP A 162 0.28 -9.57 -10.84
C TRP A 162 -0.92 -8.70 -11.11
N GLN A 163 -1.97 -8.81 -10.29
CA GLN A 163 -3.20 -8.03 -10.45
C GLN A 163 -2.94 -6.52 -10.42
N ARG A 164 -2.04 -6.05 -9.54
CA ARG A 164 -1.62 -4.62 -9.53
C ARG A 164 -0.94 -4.20 -10.84
N LYS A 165 -0.02 -5.03 -11.36
CA LYS A 165 0.62 -4.76 -12.66
C LYS A 165 -0.40 -4.77 -13.80
N GLN A 166 -1.38 -5.67 -13.75
CA GLN A 166 -2.47 -5.75 -14.72
C GLN A 166 -3.37 -4.50 -14.68
N VAL A 167 -3.78 -4.02 -13.50
CA VAL A 167 -4.53 -2.75 -13.37
C VAL A 167 -3.73 -1.58 -13.95
N LEU A 168 -2.44 -1.48 -13.62
CA LEU A 168 -1.56 -0.43 -14.15
C LEU A 168 -1.41 -0.53 -15.68
N PHE A 169 -1.28 -1.74 -16.20
CA PHE A 169 -1.17 -1.99 -17.64
C PHE A 169 -2.46 -1.62 -18.38
N LEU A 170 -3.62 -2.09 -17.93
CA LEU A 170 -4.90 -1.77 -18.58
C LEU A 170 -5.23 -0.27 -18.53
N SER A 171 -4.90 0.39 -17.41
CA SER A 171 -5.16 1.83 -17.24
C SER A 171 -4.21 2.72 -18.06
N SER A 172 -2.97 2.29 -18.28
CA SER A 172 -2.00 3.04 -19.08
C SER A 172 -2.09 2.76 -20.58
N HIS A 173 -2.55 1.57 -20.97
CA HIS A 173 -2.76 1.20 -22.36
C HIS A 173 -3.93 1.98 -22.99
N ARG A 174 -3.94 2.14 -24.32
CA ARG A 174 -5.09 2.57 -25.12
C ARG A 174 -5.05 1.88 -26.48
N PHE A 175 -6.22 1.62 -27.07
CA PHE A 175 -6.28 1.25 -28.49
C PHE A 175 -6.07 2.50 -29.36
N PHE A 176 -5.46 2.35 -30.52
CA PHE A 176 -5.02 3.45 -31.38
C PHE A 176 -6.00 3.71 -32.53
N THR A 177 -6.45 2.66 -33.21
CA THR A 177 -7.36 2.74 -34.36
C THR A 177 -8.82 2.91 -33.95
N LYS A 178 -9.64 3.48 -34.84
CA LYS A 178 -11.08 3.69 -34.57
C LYS A 178 -11.80 2.35 -34.45
N ALA A 179 -11.47 1.41 -35.32
CA ALA A 179 -12.00 0.06 -35.29
C ALA A 179 -11.70 -0.64 -33.95
N ALA A 180 -10.44 -0.63 -33.49
CA ALA A 180 -10.09 -1.29 -32.24
C ALA A 180 -10.73 -0.63 -31.02
N MET A 181 -10.79 0.71 -30.99
CA MET A 181 -11.49 1.44 -29.92
C MET A 181 -12.97 1.05 -29.85
N GLN A 182 -13.65 0.97 -31.00
CA GLN A 182 -15.07 0.59 -31.05
C GLN A 182 -15.31 -0.87 -30.66
N HIS A 183 -14.44 -1.79 -31.09
CA HIS A 183 -14.61 -3.22 -30.86
C HIS A 183 -14.17 -3.68 -29.46
N TYR A 184 -13.10 -3.10 -28.91
CA TYR A 184 -12.43 -3.62 -27.72
C TYR A 184 -12.43 -2.62 -26.53
N GLY A 185 -12.71 -1.35 -26.77
CA GLY A 185 -12.62 -0.28 -25.76
C GLY A 185 -13.53 -0.50 -24.55
N ASP A 186 -14.83 -0.72 -24.79
CA ASP A 186 -15.83 -0.88 -23.72
C ASP A 186 -15.54 -2.10 -22.85
N LYS A 187 -15.21 -3.23 -23.48
CA LYS A 187 -14.93 -4.46 -22.75
C LYS A 187 -13.61 -4.38 -21.97
N LYS A 188 -12.59 -3.71 -22.51
CA LYS A 188 -11.35 -3.43 -21.78
C LYS A 188 -11.62 -2.59 -20.54
N LYS A 189 -12.46 -1.55 -20.65
CA LYS A 189 -12.89 -0.73 -19.51
C LYS A 189 -13.60 -1.58 -18.46
N ALA A 190 -14.55 -2.43 -18.87
CA ALA A 190 -15.25 -3.33 -17.95
C ALA A 190 -14.29 -4.32 -17.26
N ASN A 191 -13.31 -4.86 -17.97
CA ASN A 191 -12.28 -5.74 -17.41
C ASN A 191 -11.41 -5.02 -16.36
N LEU A 192 -11.03 -3.76 -16.63
CA LEU A 192 -10.30 -2.91 -15.68
C LEU A 192 -11.13 -2.63 -14.42
N GLU A 193 -12.41 -2.30 -14.57
CA GLU A 193 -13.31 -2.04 -13.45
C GLU A 193 -13.46 -3.30 -12.57
N GLN A 194 -13.71 -4.45 -13.17
CA GLN A 194 -13.84 -5.73 -12.47
C GLN A 194 -12.55 -6.10 -11.69
N LEU A 195 -11.39 -5.93 -12.32
CA LEU A 195 -10.11 -6.23 -11.69
C LEU A 195 -9.83 -5.26 -10.51
N THR A 196 -10.12 -3.98 -10.70
CA THR A 196 -9.95 -2.94 -9.68
C THR A 196 -10.86 -3.21 -8.47
N GLU A 197 -12.13 -3.54 -8.73
CA GLU A 197 -13.09 -3.86 -7.67
C GLU A 197 -12.67 -5.09 -6.87
N THR A 198 -12.18 -6.12 -7.55
CA THR A 198 -11.67 -7.34 -6.91
C THR A 198 -10.48 -7.04 -6.00
N LEU A 199 -9.51 -6.25 -6.49
CA LEU A 199 -8.32 -5.85 -5.73
C LEU A 199 -8.70 -5.03 -4.48
N ASN A 200 -9.68 -4.13 -4.62
CA ASN A 200 -10.17 -3.31 -3.51
C ASN A 200 -10.91 -4.16 -2.47
N LYS A 201 -11.80 -5.06 -2.90
CA LYS A 201 -12.51 -5.99 -2.00
C LYS A 201 -11.55 -6.85 -1.18
N GLU A 202 -10.53 -7.42 -1.81
CA GLU A 202 -9.50 -8.19 -1.11
C GLU A 202 -8.73 -7.34 -0.09
N SER A 203 -8.40 -6.09 -0.45
CA SER A 203 -7.72 -5.17 0.45
C SER A 203 -8.57 -4.83 1.68
N HIS A 204 -9.86 -4.49 1.47
CA HIS A 204 -10.79 -4.20 2.55
C HIS A 204 -11.04 -5.42 3.45
N ARG A 205 -11.17 -6.62 2.88
CA ARG A 205 -11.34 -7.86 3.67
C ARG A 205 -10.13 -8.13 4.57
N ASN A 206 -8.92 -7.98 4.05
CA ASN A 206 -7.71 -8.20 4.84
C ASN A 206 -7.57 -7.19 5.98
N LEU A 207 -7.92 -5.92 5.73
CA LEU A 207 -7.98 -4.90 6.79
C LEU A 207 -9.00 -5.28 7.86
N PHE A 208 -10.21 -5.70 7.46
CA PHE A 208 -11.27 -6.09 8.39
C PHE A 208 -10.89 -7.31 9.25
N LEU A 209 -10.24 -8.32 8.67
CA LEU A 209 -9.77 -9.50 9.43
C LEU A 209 -8.66 -9.13 10.43
N ASN A 210 -7.73 -8.26 10.04
CA ASN A 210 -6.70 -7.75 10.93
C ASN A 210 -7.30 -6.96 12.09
N ASP A 211 -8.31 -6.12 11.81
CA ASP A 211 -9.01 -5.35 12.85
C ASP A 211 -9.67 -6.29 13.86
N ILE A 212 -10.41 -7.31 13.41
CA ILE A 212 -11.04 -8.29 14.31
C ILE A 212 -9.99 -8.99 15.17
N PHE A 213 -8.90 -9.45 14.56
CA PHE A 213 -7.82 -10.12 15.28
C PHE A 213 -7.21 -9.24 16.38
N LEU A 214 -6.93 -7.97 16.06
CA LEU A 214 -6.42 -7.00 17.02
C LEU A 214 -7.43 -6.69 18.14
N ILE A 215 -8.73 -6.61 17.83
CA ILE A 215 -9.78 -6.41 18.83
C ILE A 215 -9.83 -7.58 19.81
N VAL A 216 -9.87 -8.82 19.30
CA VAL A 216 -9.98 -10.02 20.14
C VAL A 216 -8.76 -10.15 21.06
N ILE A 217 -7.55 -10.02 20.52
CA ILE A 217 -6.33 -10.10 21.34
C ILE A 217 -6.28 -8.93 22.32
N GLY A 218 -6.59 -7.71 21.87
CA GLY A 218 -6.60 -6.53 22.73
C GLY A 218 -7.53 -6.69 23.93
N VAL A 219 -8.74 -7.20 23.70
CA VAL A 219 -9.72 -7.48 24.76
C VAL A 219 -9.23 -8.55 25.73
N LEU A 220 -8.69 -9.66 25.23
CA LEU A 220 -8.19 -10.75 26.09
C LEU A 220 -7.04 -10.27 26.99
N VAL A 221 -6.16 -9.44 26.45
CA VAL A 221 -5.02 -8.86 27.18
C VAL A 221 -5.49 -7.80 28.19
N ALA A 222 -6.47 -6.96 27.83
CA ALA A 222 -7.07 -6.00 28.75
C ALA A 222 -7.81 -6.69 29.90
N GLY A 223 -8.58 -7.74 29.60
CA GLY A 223 -9.27 -8.57 30.60
C GLY A 223 -8.28 -9.20 31.58
N PHE A 224 -7.15 -9.72 31.08
CA PHE A 224 -6.07 -10.24 31.92
C PHE A 224 -5.45 -9.17 32.83
N GLY A 225 -5.21 -7.96 32.32
CA GLY A 225 -4.73 -6.84 33.14
C GLY A 225 -5.72 -6.43 34.23
N LEU A 226 -7.01 -6.39 33.89
CA LEU A 226 -8.08 -6.00 34.81
C LEU A 226 -8.31 -7.03 35.92
N GLU A 227 -8.56 -8.29 35.57
CA GLU A 227 -8.95 -9.30 36.54
C GLU A 227 -7.74 -9.99 37.20
N GLY A 228 -6.63 -10.15 36.47
CA GLY A 228 -5.42 -10.78 37.00
C GLY A 228 -4.59 -9.90 37.95
N PHE A 229 -4.72 -8.56 37.86
CA PHE A 229 -3.92 -7.61 38.64
C PHE A 229 -4.76 -6.58 39.40
N LEU A 230 -5.57 -5.78 38.68
CA LEU A 230 -6.20 -4.57 39.23
C LEU A 230 -7.36 -4.88 40.19
N MET A 231 -8.35 -5.65 39.73
CA MET A 231 -9.62 -5.91 40.42
C MET A 231 -9.44 -6.59 41.79
N PRO A 232 -8.62 -7.65 41.94
CA PRO A 232 -8.46 -8.34 43.22
C PRO A 232 -7.84 -7.46 44.32
N ASN A 233 -7.06 -6.45 43.92
CA ASN A 233 -6.28 -5.61 44.83
C ASN A 233 -6.87 -4.21 45.03
N HIS A 234 -8.08 -3.96 44.52
CA HIS A 234 -8.77 -2.66 44.57
C HIS A 234 -7.97 -1.51 43.95
N PHE A 235 -7.23 -1.78 42.88
CA PHE A 235 -6.57 -0.73 42.12
C PHE A 235 -7.51 -0.23 41.04
N PHE A 236 -7.44 1.07 40.78
CA PHE A 236 -8.31 1.76 39.83
C PHE A 236 -7.49 2.23 38.64
N ASP A 237 -8.06 2.07 37.45
CA ASP A 237 -7.60 2.77 36.26
C ASP A 237 -8.30 4.14 36.14
N GLY A 238 -7.99 4.89 35.09
CA GLY A 238 -8.74 6.07 34.68
C GLY A 238 -9.99 5.75 33.86
N GLY A 239 -10.70 6.80 33.44
CA GLY A 239 -11.77 6.69 32.45
C GLY A 239 -13.02 5.92 32.93
N VAL A 240 -13.76 5.35 31.99
CA VAL A 240 -14.98 4.56 32.23
C VAL A 240 -14.65 3.30 33.01
N THR A 241 -13.49 2.70 32.77
CA THR A 241 -13.04 1.50 33.47
C THR A 241 -12.81 1.79 34.95
N GLY A 242 -12.14 2.91 35.26
CA GLY A 242 -11.96 3.43 36.62
C GLY A 242 -13.28 3.70 37.34
N ILE A 243 -14.21 4.38 36.66
CA ILE A 243 -15.56 4.62 37.20
C ILE A 243 -16.28 3.29 37.47
N SER A 244 -16.18 2.32 36.57
CA SER A 244 -16.81 1.00 36.70
C SER A 244 -16.25 0.23 37.91
N LEU A 245 -14.93 0.23 38.09
CA LEU A 245 -14.27 -0.39 39.25
C LEU A 245 -14.70 0.29 40.55
N LEU A 246 -14.80 1.62 40.56
CA LEU A 246 -15.23 2.38 41.73
C LEU A 246 -16.70 2.09 42.08
N VAL A 247 -17.60 2.10 41.11
CA VAL A 247 -19.03 1.77 41.35
C VAL A 247 -19.17 0.34 41.85
N ARG A 248 -18.44 -0.64 41.31
CA ARG A 248 -18.40 -2.01 41.81
C ARG A 248 -17.95 -2.07 43.27
N ALA A 249 -16.90 -1.33 43.63
CA ALA A 249 -16.39 -1.28 44.99
C ALA A 249 -17.43 -0.78 46.02
N PHE A 250 -18.39 0.06 45.62
CA PHE A 250 -19.46 0.55 46.51
C PHE A 250 -20.74 -0.29 46.47
N THR A 251 -21.11 -0.81 45.31
CA THR A 251 -22.43 -1.43 45.09
C THR A 251 -22.40 -2.95 45.01
N GLY A 252 -21.23 -3.55 44.74
CA GLY A 252 -21.08 -4.98 44.45
C GLY A 252 -21.64 -5.41 43.10
N ILE A 253 -22.11 -4.48 42.25
CA ILE A 253 -22.58 -4.80 40.90
C ILE A 253 -21.42 -5.36 40.07
N ASP A 254 -21.72 -6.36 39.25
CA ASP A 254 -20.70 -6.99 38.41
C ASP A 254 -20.02 -6.00 37.45
N LEU A 255 -18.70 -6.17 37.29
CA LEU A 255 -17.89 -5.23 36.52
C LEU A 255 -18.23 -5.29 35.03
N SER A 256 -18.53 -6.49 34.53
CA SER A 256 -18.85 -6.74 33.12
C SER A 256 -20.08 -5.93 32.70
N LEU A 257 -21.10 -5.87 33.58
CA LEU A 257 -22.29 -5.07 33.35
C LEU A 257 -22.01 -3.57 33.40
N LEU A 258 -21.23 -3.12 34.39
CA LEU A 258 -20.88 -1.71 34.55
C LEU A 258 -20.09 -1.17 33.36
N ILE A 259 -19.10 -1.93 32.87
CA ILE A 259 -18.32 -1.58 31.67
C ILE A 259 -19.25 -1.40 30.47
N LEU A 260 -20.21 -2.31 30.26
CA LEU A 260 -21.14 -2.20 29.14
C LEU A 260 -22.04 -0.97 29.27
N VAL A 261 -22.70 -0.81 30.41
CA VAL A 261 -23.69 0.26 30.62
C VAL A 261 -23.04 1.65 30.62
N LEU A 262 -21.93 1.81 31.33
CA LEU A 262 -21.24 3.10 31.43
C LEU A 262 -20.54 3.51 30.14
N ASN A 263 -20.21 2.56 29.25
CA ASN A 263 -19.68 2.89 27.92
C ASN A 263 -20.76 3.31 26.90
N ILE A 264 -22.05 2.98 27.10
CA ILE A 264 -23.11 3.31 26.14
C ILE A 264 -23.14 4.81 25.76
N PRO A 265 -23.10 5.77 26.71
CA PRO A 265 -23.06 7.20 26.36
C PRO A 265 -21.88 7.55 25.45
N PHE A 266 -20.69 7.01 25.73
CA PHE A 266 -19.48 7.29 24.96
C PHE A 266 -19.51 6.62 23.58
N ILE A 267 -20.12 5.44 23.45
CA ILE A 267 -20.37 4.78 22.15
C ILE A 267 -21.32 5.64 21.30
N ILE A 268 -22.39 6.19 21.91
CA ILE A 268 -23.31 7.09 21.23
C ILE A 268 -22.58 8.36 20.78
N PHE A 269 -21.77 8.98 21.64
CA PHE A 269 -20.95 10.13 21.24
C PHE A 269 -19.96 9.76 20.12
N GLY A 270 -19.32 8.61 20.20
CA GLY A 270 -18.39 8.10 19.18
C GLY A 270 -19.06 7.86 17.83
N TYR A 271 -20.33 7.46 17.82
CA TYR A 271 -21.12 7.33 16.59
C TYR A 271 -21.24 8.66 15.84
N PHE A 272 -21.49 9.75 16.57
CA PHE A 272 -21.67 11.07 15.98
C PHE A 272 -20.35 11.80 15.69
N LEU A 273 -19.32 11.59 16.50
CA LEU A 273 -18.03 12.30 16.39
C LEU A 273 -17.01 11.59 15.49
N VAL A 274 -16.96 10.26 15.51
CA VAL A 274 -15.96 9.46 14.77
C VAL A 274 -16.60 8.71 13.61
N GLY A 275 -17.75 8.07 13.84
CA GLY A 275 -18.55 7.43 12.80
C GLY A 275 -19.08 6.05 13.18
N LYS A 276 -19.94 5.50 12.30
CA LYS A 276 -20.70 4.27 12.56
C LYS A 276 -19.79 3.05 12.79
N ALA A 277 -18.75 2.90 11.98
CA ALA A 277 -17.83 1.76 12.08
C ALA A 277 -17.10 1.73 13.42
N PHE A 278 -16.64 2.89 13.90
CA PHE A 278 -16.02 3.03 15.22
C PHE A 278 -16.99 2.61 16.34
N ALA A 279 -18.23 3.11 16.30
CA ALA A 279 -19.23 2.81 17.32
C ALA A 279 -19.58 1.32 17.40
N TYR A 280 -19.80 0.65 16.26
CA TYR A 280 -20.09 -0.79 16.25
C TYR A 280 -18.91 -1.63 16.74
N LYS A 281 -17.67 -1.30 16.33
CA LYS A 281 -16.48 -2.01 16.82
C LYS A 281 -16.25 -1.77 18.32
N THR A 282 -16.51 -0.56 18.82
CA THR A 282 -16.37 -0.18 20.24
C THR A 282 -17.42 -0.91 21.09
N PHE A 283 -18.67 -0.95 20.65
CA PHE A 283 -19.72 -1.74 21.29
C PHE A 283 -19.37 -3.24 21.32
N GLY A 284 -18.93 -3.80 20.18
CA GLY A 284 -18.48 -5.18 20.11
C GLY A 284 -17.31 -5.49 21.04
N ALA A 285 -16.33 -4.59 21.15
CA ALA A 285 -15.20 -4.73 22.05
C ALA A 285 -15.62 -4.67 23.53
N ALA A 286 -16.53 -3.76 23.90
CA ALA A 286 -17.07 -3.66 25.26
C ALA A 286 -17.88 -4.91 25.66
N VAL A 287 -18.71 -5.43 24.75
CA VAL A 287 -19.43 -6.70 24.94
C VAL A 287 -18.44 -7.85 25.10
N LEU A 288 -17.44 -7.94 24.22
CA LEU A 288 -16.42 -8.99 24.29
C LEU A 288 -15.62 -8.93 25.60
N LEU A 289 -15.27 -7.72 26.07
CA LEU A 289 -14.59 -7.54 27.35
C LEU A 289 -15.46 -8.00 28.52
N GLY A 290 -16.75 -7.62 28.53
CA GLY A 290 -17.69 -8.11 29.53
C GLY A 290 -17.84 -9.63 29.52
N LEU A 291 -17.89 -10.25 28.33
CA LEU A 291 -17.93 -11.71 28.22
C LEU A 291 -16.61 -12.36 28.69
N CYS A 292 -15.46 -11.76 28.40
CA CYS A 292 -14.17 -12.26 28.87
C CYS A 292 -14.10 -12.25 30.40
N LEU A 293 -14.50 -11.15 31.04
CA LEU A 293 -14.52 -11.04 32.51
C LEU A 293 -15.55 -11.96 33.18
N LEU A 294 -16.61 -12.38 32.45
CA LEU A 294 -17.61 -13.30 33.00
C LEU A 294 -17.22 -14.78 32.87
N PHE A 295 -16.59 -15.15 31.76
CA PHE A 295 -16.37 -16.56 31.38
C PHE A 295 -14.93 -17.04 31.47
N ILE A 296 -13.95 -16.14 31.48
CA ILE A 296 -12.53 -16.51 31.54
C ILE A 296 -12.05 -16.36 32.98
N PRO A 297 -11.74 -17.45 33.68
CA PRO A 297 -11.21 -17.36 35.04
C PRO A 297 -9.73 -16.94 34.98
N TYR A 298 -9.48 -15.64 35.04
CA TYR A 298 -8.11 -15.14 35.08
C TYR A 298 -7.47 -15.43 36.45
N PRO A 299 -6.24 -15.99 36.48
CA PRO A 299 -5.54 -16.21 37.75
C PRO A 299 -5.09 -14.88 38.36
N ILE A 300 -5.18 -14.78 39.69
CA ILE A 300 -4.54 -13.69 40.43
C ILE A 300 -3.03 -13.89 40.34
N ILE A 301 -2.32 -12.93 39.73
CA ILE A 301 -0.89 -13.10 39.42
C ILE A 301 0.00 -12.78 40.61
N THR A 302 -0.31 -11.71 41.33
CA THR A 302 0.50 -11.25 42.46
C THR A 302 -0.31 -10.32 43.37
N GLU A 303 0.12 -10.21 44.62
CA GLU A 303 -0.40 -9.30 45.63
C GLU A 303 0.56 -8.12 45.89
N ASP A 304 1.73 -8.11 45.25
CA ASP A 304 2.70 -7.01 45.38
C ASP A 304 2.18 -5.75 44.68
N LYS A 305 1.93 -4.70 45.46
CA LYS A 305 1.34 -3.43 45.01
C LYS A 305 2.12 -2.80 43.85
N LEU A 306 3.45 -2.87 43.87
CA LEU A 306 4.28 -2.28 42.83
C LEU A 306 4.16 -3.07 41.53
N LEU A 307 4.27 -4.41 41.60
CA LEU A 307 4.11 -5.29 40.44
C LEU A 307 2.72 -5.16 39.83
N ILE A 308 1.67 -5.12 40.65
CA ILE A 308 0.30 -4.86 40.20
C ILE A 308 0.23 -3.54 39.44
N SER A 309 0.80 -2.47 40.03
CA SER A 309 0.67 -1.16 39.43
C SER A 309 1.32 -1.06 38.05
N ILE A 310 2.49 -1.68 37.88
CA ILE A 310 3.26 -1.65 36.64
C ILE A 310 2.66 -2.63 35.62
N PHE A 311 2.55 -3.92 35.97
CA PHE A 311 2.14 -4.93 35.00
C PHE A 311 0.64 -4.88 34.70
N GLY A 312 -0.20 -4.55 35.68
CA GLY A 312 -1.61 -4.26 35.44
C GLY A 312 -1.78 -3.12 34.43
N GLY A 313 -1.02 -2.04 34.59
CA GLY A 313 -0.98 -0.93 33.65
C GLY A 313 -0.47 -1.33 32.26
N VAL A 314 0.62 -2.10 32.19
CA VAL A 314 1.16 -2.59 30.90
C VAL A 314 0.16 -3.46 30.17
N PHE A 315 -0.44 -4.47 30.80
CA PHE A 315 -1.39 -5.35 30.10
C PHE A 315 -2.67 -4.60 29.74
N LEU A 316 -3.21 -3.79 30.64
CA LEU A 316 -4.39 -2.99 30.34
C LEU A 316 -4.13 -2.03 29.17
N GLY A 317 -3.04 -1.25 29.24
CA GLY A 317 -2.69 -0.31 28.18
C GLY A 317 -2.30 -0.97 26.86
N LEU A 318 -1.68 -2.16 26.90
CA LEU A 318 -1.41 -2.97 25.71
C LEU A 318 -2.73 -3.41 25.05
N GLY A 319 -3.68 -3.90 25.85
CA GLY A 319 -4.98 -4.33 25.38
C GLY A 319 -5.79 -3.19 24.77
N VAL A 320 -5.90 -2.07 25.49
CA VAL A 320 -6.55 -0.84 25.01
C VAL A 320 -5.89 -0.34 23.72
N GLY A 321 -4.55 -0.21 23.69
CA GLY A 321 -3.81 0.23 22.51
C GLY A 321 -4.02 -0.66 21.27
N LEU A 322 -4.10 -1.98 21.44
CA LEU A 322 -4.37 -2.91 20.32
C LEU A 322 -5.78 -2.72 19.75
N THR A 323 -6.79 -2.54 20.61
CA THR A 323 -8.16 -2.23 20.15
C THR A 323 -8.24 -0.86 19.44
N MET A 324 -7.48 0.13 19.93
CA MET A 324 -7.38 1.45 19.29
C MET A 324 -6.74 1.39 17.91
N ARG A 325 -5.73 0.55 17.70
CA ARG A 325 -5.17 0.31 16.36
C ARG A 325 -6.15 -0.32 15.38
N ALA A 326 -7.13 -1.09 15.86
CA ALA A 326 -8.21 -1.65 15.06
C ALA A 326 -9.35 -0.64 14.80
N GLY A 327 -9.22 0.59 15.28
CA GLY A 327 -10.20 1.66 15.12
C GLY A 327 -11.41 1.52 16.04
N CYS A 328 -11.23 1.05 17.28
CA CYS A 328 -12.26 1.11 18.33
C CYS A 328 -11.66 1.48 19.69
N CYS A 329 -12.47 1.52 20.73
CA CYS A 329 -12.00 1.86 22.07
C CYS A 329 -12.60 0.94 23.13
N LEU A 330 -11.83 0.60 24.16
CA LEU A 330 -12.36 -0.06 25.36
C LEU A 330 -12.81 0.95 26.41
N ASP A 331 -12.06 2.04 26.55
CA ASP A 331 -12.38 3.14 27.46
C ASP A 331 -12.74 4.40 26.65
N GLY A 332 -14.01 4.51 26.27
CA GLY A 332 -14.49 5.43 25.23
C GLY A 332 -14.18 6.92 25.46
N ILE A 333 -13.81 7.31 26.67
CA ILE A 333 -13.48 8.69 27.04
C ILE A 333 -12.21 9.20 26.32
N GLU A 334 -11.17 8.37 26.16
CA GLU A 334 -9.88 8.81 25.61
C GLU A 334 -9.93 9.11 24.10
N VAL A 335 -10.63 8.27 23.31
CA VAL A 335 -10.74 8.49 21.86
C VAL A 335 -11.60 9.70 21.53
N LEU A 336 -12.63 9.97 22.34
CA LEU A 336 -13.42 11.18 22.21
C LEU A 336 -12.55 12.43 22.44
N ALA A 337 -11.56 12.36 23.33
CA ALA A 337 -10.64 13.48 23.53
C ALA A 337 -9.84 13.85 22.29
N LEU A 338 -9.42 12.84 21.52
CA LEU A 338 -8.64 13.04 20.30
C LEU A 338 -9.46 13.60 19.13
N HIS A 339 -10.78 13.34 19.10
CA HIS A 339 -11.65 13.71 17.97
C HIS A 339 -12.60 14.87 18.27
N THR A 340 -12.62 15.40 19.49
CA THR A 340 -13.48 16.53 19.84
C THR A 340 -12.84 17.84 19.42
N ILE A 341 -13.51 18.57 18.52
CA ILE A 341 -13.17 19.96 18.18
C ILE A 341 -13.81 20.88 19.23
N LYS A 342 -13.00 21.75 19.85
CA LYS A 342 -13.42 22.64 20.94
C LYS A 342 -14.61 23.52 20.55
N LYS A 343 -15.73 23.35 21.25
CA LYS A 343 -16.81 24.38 21.40
C LYS A 343 -16.89 24.94 22.83
N THR A 344 -16.09 24.41 23.76
CA THR A 344 -16.01 24.80 25.18
C THR A 344 -14.61 25.32 25.51
N SER A 345 -14.48 26.10 26.60
CA SER A 345 -13.19 26.65 27.04
C SER A 345 -12.20 25.58 27.53
N PHE A 346 -12.71 24.44 28.03
CA PHE A 346 -11.90 23.32 28.52
C PHE A 346 -11.58 22.31 27.42
N THR A 347 -10.37 21.74 27.45
CA THR A 347 -9.97 20.60 26.61
C THR A 347 -10.60 19.31 27.14
N VAL A 348 -10.86 18.32 26.28
CA VAL A 348 -11.35 17.01 26.77
C VAL A 348 -10.31 16.34 27.66
N THR A 349 -9.01 16.51 27.37
CA THR A 349 -7.92 16.05 28.24
C THR A 349 -8.02 16.61 29.66
N GLU A 350 -8.40 17.88 29.83
CA GLU A 350 -8.65 18.48 31.15
C GLU A 350 -9.86 17.83 31.84
N ILE A 351 -10.92 17.52 31.10
CA ILE A 351 -12.11 16.85 31.64
C ILE A 351 -11.73 15.45 32.17
N ILE A 352 -10.94 14.69 31.40
CA ILE A 352 -10.43 13.37 31.82
C ILE A 352 -9.61 13.48 33.09
N LEU A 353 -8.71 14.48 33.16
CA LEU A 353 -7.88 14.71 34.32
C LEU A 353 -8.73 14.97 35.57
N VAL A 354 -9.79 15.77 35.47
CA VAL A 354 -10.71 16.04 36.58
C VAL A 354 -11.45 14.76 37.01
N ILE A 355 -11.92 13.96 36.06
CA ILE A 355 -12.57 12.67 36.37
C ILE A 355 -11.60 11.75 37.12
N ASN A 356 -10.37 11.60 36.62
CA ASN A 356 -9.38 10.74 37.25
C ASN A 356 -8.95 11.25 38.63
N LEU A 357 -8.81 12.58 38.80
CA LEU A 357 -8.56 13.18 40.11
C LEU A 357 -9.66 12.81 41.11
N PHE A 358 -10.92 12.82 40.68
CA PHE A 358 -12.06 12.42 41.51
C PHE A 358 -12.02 10.93 41.87
N ILE A 359 -11.75 10.05 40.89
CA ILE A 359 -11.60 8.60 41.10
C ILE A 359 -10.51 8.32 42.15
N PHE A 360 -9.32 8.88 41.96
CA PHE A 360 -8.18 8.64 42.86
C PHE A 360 -8.38 9.26 44.25
N SER A 361 -9.07 10.40 44.33
CA SER A 361 -9.40 11.02 45.63
C SER A 361 -10.37 10.14 46.44
N ILE A 362 -11.37 9.55 45.78
CA ILE A 362 -12.27 8.59 46.44
C ILE A 362 -11.54 7.32 46.85
N ALA A 363 -10.66 6.80 45.98
CA ALA A 363 -9.84 5.64 46.30
C ALA A 363 -8.96 5.90 47.54
N ALA A 364 -8.37 7.10 47.65
CA ALA A 364 -7.55 7.51 48.78
C ALA A 364 -8.34 7.55 50.09
N PHE A 365 -9.56 8.08 50.03
CA PHE A 365 -10.45 8.19 51.19
C PHE A 365 -10.99 6.84 51.65
N LYS A 366 -11.34 5.94 50.71
CA LYS A 366 -12.03 4.68 51.02
C LYS A 366 -11.10 3.51 51.30
N PHE A 367 -10.00 3.39 50.56
CA PHE A 367 -9.12 2.22 50.61
C PHE A 367 -7.84 2.51 51.35
N ASN A 368 -7.14 3.59 50.97
CA ASN A 368 -6.02 4.26 51.64
C ASN A 368 -5.27 5.10 50.59
N ILE A 369 -4.41 6.01 51.04
CA ILE A 369 -3.60 6.86 50.16
C ILE A 369 -2.65 6.03 49.28
N GLU A 370 -2.09 4.91 49.77
CA GLU A 370 -1.17 4.08 48.99
C GLU A 370 -1.85 3.50 47.75
N THR A 371 -3.03 2.90 47.90
CA THR A 371 -3.84 2.34 46.79
C THR A 371 -4.13 3.41 45.73
N ALA A 372 -4.41 4.65 46.15
CA ALA A 372 -4.61 5.76 45.22
C ALA A 372 -3.32 6.15 44.47
N LEU A 373 -2.18 6.24 45.16
CA LEU A 373 -0.89 6.54 44.53
C LEU A 373 -0.48 5.45 43.54
N TYR A 374 -0.71 4.18 43.89
CA TYR A 374 -0.47 3.08 42.96
C TYR A 374 -1.46 3.08 41.79
N SER A 375 -2.72 3.46 42.00
CA SER A 375 -3.70 3.62 40.91
C SER A 375 -3.29 4.73 39.93
N ILE A 376 -2.75 5.85 40.43
CA ILE A 376 -2.15 6.90 39.60
C ILE A 376 -0.97 6.34 38.79
N MET A 377 -0.10 5.55 39.42
CA MET A 377 1.01 4.88 38.72
C MET A 377 0.49 3.94 37.63
N THR A 378 -0.53 3.14 37.92
CA THR A 378 -1.15 2.24 36.95
C THR A 378 -1.70 2.97 35.75
N TYR A 379 -2.47 4.03 35.97
CA TYR A 379 -3.01 4.87 34.90
C TYR A 379 -1.88 5.48 34.05
N PHE A 380 -0.81 5.98 34.70
CA PHE A 380 0.34 6.51 33.98
C PHE A 380 1.02 5.45 33.10
N VAL A 381 1.26 4.25 33.62
CA VAL A 381 1.87 3.15 32.87
C VAL A 381 0.96 2.68 31.73
N ALA A 382 -0.35 2.56 31.98
CA ALA A 382 -1.34 2.21 30.96
C ALA A 382 -1.35 3.22 29.83
N SER A 383 -1.44 4.52 30.14
CA SER A 383 -1.41 5.60 29.15
C SER A 383 -0.13 5.58 28.31
N ARG A 384 1.05 5.39 28.92
CA ARG A 384 2.33 5.23 28.19
C ARG A 384 2.35 4.01 27.29
N MET A 385 1.74 2.91 27.73
CA MET A 385 1.67 1.68 26.94
C MET A 385 0.70 1.84 25.76
N ILE A 386 -0.44 2.51 25.95
CA ILE A 386 -1.38 2.87 24.88
C ILE A 386 -0.68 3.71 23.81
N ASP A 387 -0.01 4.79 24.22
CA ASP A 387 0.79 5.66 23.33
C ASP A 387 1.79 4.83 22.52
N PHE A 388 2.55 3.96 23.20
CA PHE A 388 3.55 3.10 22.56
C PHE A 388 2.94 2.13 21.53
N VAL A 389 1.79 1.52 21.83
CA VAL A 389 1.15 0.59 20.90
C VAL A 389 0.62 1.32 19.69
N ILE A 390 -0.07 2.44 19.88
CA ILE A 390 -0.71 3.21 18.82
C ILE A 390 0.34 3.85 17.89
N GLU A 391 1.32 4.54 18.47
CA GLU A 391 2.37 5.22 17.69
C GLU A 391 3.39 4.22 17.10
N GLY A 392 3.50 3.03 17.70
CA GLY A 392 4.38 1.96 17.26
C GLY A 392 5.85 2.18 17.62
N ILE A 393 6.66 1.13 17.45
CA ILE A 393 8.09 1.11 17.82
C ILE A 393 8.92 2.06 16.91
N GLN A 394 8.47 2.29 15.68
CA GLN A 394 9.16 3.10 14.68
C GLN A 394 8.45 4.44 14.47
N ALA A 395 8.49 5.31 15.49
CA ALA A 395 8.20 6.72 15.29
C ALA A 395 9.27 7.31 14.35
N TYR A 396 8.87 7.54 13.10
CA TYR A 396 9.69 8.28 12.15
C TYR A 396 9.66 9.76 12.53
N THR A 397 10.83 10.36 12.55
CA THR A 397 11.00 11.79 12.84
C THR A 397 11.34 12.49 11.54
N GLY A 398 10.46 13.42 11.13
CA GLY A 398 10.73 14.34 10.03
C GLY A 398 11.65 15.44 10.54
N VAL A 399 12.84 15.53 9.98
CA VAL A 399 13.85 16.50 10.38
C VAL A 399 14.02 17.51 9.27
N THR A 400 13.86 18.78 9.63
CA THR A 400 14.13 19.92 8.75
C THR A 400 15.43 20.59 9.21
N ILE A 401 16.35 20.79 8.27
CA ILE A 401 17.68 21.36 8.50
C ILE A 401 17.83 22.60 7.61
N ILE A 402 18.15 23.73 8.23
CA ILE A 402 18.43 24.99 7.57
C ILE A 402 19.83 25.42 7.97
N SER A 403 20.76 25.47 7.03
CA SER A 403 22.18 25.70 7.29
C SER A 403 22.82 26.55 6.19
N ARG A 404 23.98 27.16 6.49
CA ARG A 404 24.82 27.79 5.46
C ARG A 404 25.62 26.79 4.64
N GLU A 405 25.96 25.66 5.25
CA GLU A 405 26.74 24.57 4.65
C GLU A 405 25.83 23.46 4.11
N SER A 406 24.71 23.85 3.47
CA SER A 406 23.67 22.90 3.04
C SER A 406 24.20 21.84 2.07
N GLU A 407 25.11 22.18 1.15
CA GLU A 407 25.72 21.20 0.23
C GLU A 407 26.48 20.09 0.95
N SER A 408 27.31 20.45 1.93
CA SER A 408 28.07 19.48 2.72
C SER A 408 27.15 18.55 3.50
N ILE A 409 26.11 19.13 4.13
CA ILE A 409 25.11 18.35 4.87
C ILE A 409 24.34 17.41 3.93
N LYS A 410 23.94 17.87 2.73
CA LYS A 410 23.28 17.01 1.72
C LYS A 410 24.15 15.81 1.36
N HIS A 411 25.45 16.04 1.10
CA HIS A 411 26.39 14.99 0.78
C HIS A 411 26.50 13.95 1.90
N GLN A 412 26.72 14.40 3.14
CA GLN A 412 26.89 13.50 4.29
C GLN A 412 25.59 12.73 4.63
N LEU A 413 24.42 13.37 4.53
CA LEU A 413 23.13 12.70 4.73
C LEU A 413 22.89 11.56 3.71
N VAL A 414 23.19 11.80 2.44
CA VAL A 414 22.96 10.82 1.37
C VAL A 414 24.02 9.73 1.38
N ASN A 415 25.31 10.10 1.48
CA ASN A 415 26.42 9.17 1.25
C ASN A 415 26.92 8.48 2.52
N GLU A 416 26.85 9.13 3.68
CA GLU A 416 27.33 8.55 4.94
C GLU A 416 26.18 7.93 5.75
N LEU A 417 25.10 8.70 5.94
CA LEU A 417 23.90 8.21 6.64
C LEU A 417 23.01 7.33 5.75
N GLY A 418 23.16 7.38 4.43
CA GLY A 418 22.38 6.57 3.49
C GLY A 418 20.91 6.96 3.43
N ARG A 419 20.58 8.23 3.69
CA ARG A 419 19.21 8.71 3.85
C ARG A 419 18.77 9.53 2.65
N GLY A 420 17.56 9.24 2.17
CA GLY A 420 16.90 10.09 1.19
C GLY A 420 16.64 11.49 1.76
N ILE A 421 16.83 12.50 0.93
CA ILE A 421 16.54 13.90 1.27
C ILE A 421 15.58 14.50 0.26
N THR A 422 14.79 15.46 0.71
CA THR A 422 14.01 16.38 -0.14
C THR A 422 14.50 17.79 0.13
N VAL A 423 14.68 18.59 -0.92
CA VAL A 423 15.17 19.96 -0.80
C VAL A 423 14.03 20.91 -1.14
N TYR A 424 13.68 21.79 -0.20
CA TYR A 424 12.80 22.92 -0.46
C TYR A 424 13.64 24.17 -0.75
N GLN A 425 13.26 24.91 -1.78
CA GLN A 425 13.85 26.21 -2.07
C GLN A 425 13.22 27.26 -1.16
N GLY A 426 14.05 28.00 -0.41
CA GLY A 426 13.59 29.01 0.53
C GLY A 426 14.52 30.21 0.62
N LYS A 427 14.17 31.16 1.48
CA LYS A 427 15.01 32.32 1.82
C LYS A 427 15.24 32.35 3.32
N ARG A 428 16.50 32.55 3.72
CA ARG A 428 16.88 32.84 5.11
C ARG A 428 17.16 34.34 5.26
N GLY A 429 16.93 34.89 6.44
CA GLY A 429 17.04 36.33 6.69
C GLY A 429 15.83 36.85 7.44
N PHE A 430 15.58 38.16 7.35
CA PHE A 430 14.49 38.82 8.07
C PHE A 430 14.58 38.62 9.60
N LEU A 431 15.77 38.81 10.16
CA LEU A 431 16.01 38.68 11.60
C LEU A 431 15.64 39.97 12.33
N PRO A 432 15.30 39.91 13.63
CA PRO A 432 15.13 41.12 14.44
C PRO A 432 16.35 42.05 14.32
N GLY A 433 16.14 43.29 13.86
CA GLY A 433 17.20 44.28 13.63
C GLY A 433 17.91 44.20 12.26
N ASN A 434 17.66 43.17 11.44
CA ASN A 434 18.19 43.02 10.09
C ASN A 434 17.10 42.47 9.15
N TYR A 435 16.03 43.25 8.97
CA TYR A 435 14.88 42.83 8.17
C TYR A 435 15.22 42.80 6.67
N ASP A 436 15.96 43.78 6.17
CA ASP A 436 16.20 43.93 4.72
C ASP A 436 17.23 42.93 4.14
N VAL A 437 17.84 42.10 4.98
CA VAL A 437 18.83 41.11 4.56
C VAL A 437 18.15 39.76 4.39
N SER A 438 18.15 39.27 3.15
CA SER A 438 17.75 37.90 2.82
C SER A 438 18.70 37.26 1.82
N SER A 439 18.83 35.94 1.89
CA SER A 439 19.60 35.14 0.94
C SER A 439 18.86 33.85 0.66
N ASP A 440 18.91 33.38 -0.58
CA ASP A 440 18.38 32.06 -0.93
C ASP A 440 19.10 30.97 -0.12
N CYS A 441 18.34 29.93 0.24
CA CYS A 441 18.89 28.78 0.93
C CYS A 441 18.08 27.52 0.63
N ASP A 442 18.80 26.41 0.58
CA ASP A 442 18.21 25.08 0.58
C ASP A 442 17.78 24.69 1.99
N ILE A 443 16.50 24.32 2.12
CA ILE A 443 15.96 23.71 3.34
C ILE A 443 15.92 22.21 3.10
N ILE A 444 16.70 21.46 3.87
CA ILE A 444 16.84 20.02 3.72
C ILE A 444 15.81 19.34 4.62
N PHE A 445 15.00 18.45 4.05
CA PHE A 445 14.08 17.61 4.78
C PHE A 445 14.48 16.14 4.63
N THR A 446 14.51 15.42 5.74
CA THR A 446 14.78 13.99 5.75
C THR A 446 13.96 13.29 6.82
N VAL A 447 13.75 11.98 6.64
CA VAL A 447 13.02 11.16 7.59
C VAL A 447 13.98 10.14 8.19
N VAL A 448 14.13 10.19 9.51
CA VAL A 448 15.02 9.29 10.26
C VAL A 448 14.25 8.60 11.38
N THR A 449 14.80 7.50 11.89
CA THR A 449 14.26 6.87 13.10
C THR A 449 14.71 7.61 14.36
N ARG A 450 14.01 7.42 15.49
CA ARG A 450 14.40 8.00 16.80
C ARG A 450 15.85 7.66 17.19
N LEU A 451 16.33 6.46 16.88
CA LEU A 451 17.70 6.01 17.17
C LEU A 451 18.75 6.74 16.32
N GLU A 452 18.38 7.18 15.12
CA GLU A 452 19.27 7.86 14.18
C GLU A 452 19.33 9.37 14.40
N MET A 453 18.33 9.94 15.08
CA MET A 453 18.25 11.36 15.39
C MET A 453 19.55 11.87 16.06
N ARG A 454 20.14 11.08 16.95
CA ARG A 454 21.41 11.44 17.60
C ARG A 454 22.57 11.52 16.60
N LYS A 455 22.67 10.56 15.68
CA LYS A 455 23.73 10.54 14.65
C LYS A 455 23.58 11.72 13.69
N LEU A 456 22.36 11.97 13.22
CA LEU A 456 22.06 13.11 12.35
C LEU A 456 22.39 14.43 13.04
N LYS A 457 21.98 14.62 14.30
CA LYS A 457 22.24 15.86 15.03
C LYS A 457 23.73 16.12 15.20
N ASN A 458 24.52 15.09 15.51
CA ASN A 458 25.97 15.21 15.63
C ASN A 458 26.60 15.59 14.29
N LEU A 459 26.24 14.90 13.21
CA LEU A 459 26.74 15.16 11.86
C LEU A 459 26.46 16.61 11.41
N VAL A 460 25.23 17.10 11.63
CA VAL A 460 24.87 18.49 11.31
C VAL A 460 25.65 19.47 12.18
N TYR A 461 25.78 19.20 13.48
CA TYR A 461 26.49 20.08 14.41
C TYR A 461 28.00 20.15 14.13
N GLU A 462 28.62 19.03 13.73
CA GLU A 462 30.03 18.97 13.32
C GLU A 462 30.28 19.75 12.03
N THR A 463 29.30 19.77 11.12
CA THR A 463 29.39 20.50 9.85
C THR A 463 29.09 21.99 10.00
N ASP A 464 28.01 22.34 10.69
CA ASP A 464 27.59 23.73 10.94
C ASP A 464 26.94 23.84 12.34
N PRO A 465 27.69 24.30 13.36
CA PRO A 465 27.16 24.53 14.71
C PRO A 465 26.04 25.58 14.77
N LYS A 466 25.88 26.41 13.73
CA LYS A 466 24.84 27.46 13.63
C LYS A 466 23.62 27.00 12.83
N ALA A 467 23.59 25.74 12.38
CA ALA A 467 22.45 25.19 11.66
C ALA A 467 21.19 25.18 12.55
N PHE A 468 20.06 25.59 11.97
CA PHE A 468 18.76 25.46 12.61
C PHE A 468 18.14 24.12 12.23
N VAL A 469 17.93 23.27 13.23
CA VAL A 469 17.37 21.93 13.06
C VAL A 469 16.14 21.80 13.94
N PHE A 470 15.02 21.43 13.33
CA PHE A 470 13.80 21.08 14.08
C PHE A 470 13.22 19.76 13.58
N ALA A 471 12.50 19.10 14.46
CA ALA A 471 12.05 17.73 14.28
C ALA A 471 10.56 17.63 14.64
N ASN A 472 9.80 16.99 13.75
CA ASN A 472 8.38 16.70 13.96
C ASN A 472 8.17 15.19 13.93
N THR A 473 7.35 14.67 14.84
CA THR A 473 6.93 13.27 14.77
C THR A 473 6.04 13.07 13.56
N ILE A 474 6.39 12.13 12.69
CA ILE A 474 5.58 11.73 11.55
C ILE A 474 4.75 10.51 11.97
N ARG A 475 3.42 10.63 11.92
CA ARG A 475 2.49 9.55 12.28
C ARG A 475 2.52 8.41 11.27
N GLU A 476 2.55 8.73 9.98
CA GLU A 476 2.62 7.75 8.89
C GLU A 476 3.47 8.30 7.75
N ALA A 477 4.33 7.45 7.19
CA ALA A 477 5.08 7.73 5.96
C ALA A 477 5.07 6.48 5.08
N THR A 478 4.67 6.62 3.82
CA THR A 478 4.60 5.51 2.86
C THR A 478 5.36 5.87 1.58
N GLY A 479 6.15 4.93 1.04
CA GLY A 479 6.98 5.14 -0.15
C GLY A 479 8.39 5.68 0.18
N GLY A 480 9.17 6.06 -0.82
CA GLY A 480 10.51 6.64 -0.66
C GLY A 480 11.61 5.70 -0.12
N ILE A 481 12.84 6.21 0.01
CA ILE A 481 13.99 5.51 0.61
C ILE A 481 13.93 5.72 2.14
N ILE A 482 12.89 5.18 2.78
CA ILE A 482 12.69 5.30 4.24
C ILE A 482 13.46 4.19 4.99
N ASN A 483 13.68 3.04 4.35
CA ASN A 483 14.50 1.96 4.88
C ASN A 483 15.57 1.56 3.86
N ARG A 484 16.81 1.39 4.34
CA ARG A 484 17.84 0.66 3.62
C ARG A 484 17.34 -0.79 3.51
N ARG A 485 16.84 -1.20 2.33
CA ARG A 485 16.74 -2.64 2.06
C ARG A 485 18.16 -3.17 2.11
N SER A 486 18.55 -3.83 3.20
CA SER A 486 19.71 -4.72 3.12
C SER A 486 19.30 -5.86 2.20
N THR A 487 19.59 -5.70 0.92
CA THR A 487 19.75 -6.84 0.03
C THR A 487 21.01 -7.56 0.49
N HIS A 488 20.82 -8.59 1.32
CA HIS A 488 21.74 -9.71 1.34
C HIS A 488 21.14 -10.81 0.47
#